data_AF-A0A960MQ71-F1
#
_entry.id   AF-A0A960MQ71-F1
#
_cell.length_a   1.000
_cell.length_b   1.000
_cell.length_c   1.000
_cell.angle_alpha   90.00
_cell.angle_beta   90.00
_cell.angle_gamma   90.00
#
_symmetry.space_group_name_H-M   'P 1'
#
loop_
_entity.id
_entity.type
_entity.pdbx_description
1 polymer ?
#
loop_
_entity_poly.entity_id
_entity_poly.type
_entity_poly.pdbx_seq_one_letter_code
_entity_poly.pdbx_strand_id
1 'polypeptide(L)' 'MKEMIKMTLKEAERLSVMRQVDKKNLTLRKASEELGLSLRQTKRIRKRYKEGG' A
#
# COMPACT_ATOMS: atom_id res chain seq x y z
N MET A 1 18.39 9.37 -20.74
CA MET A 1 17.96 7.96 -20.57
C MET A 1 16.89 7.96 -19.47
N LYS A 2 15.66 7.56 -19.76
CA LYS A 2 14.53 7.65 -18.80
C LYS A 2 14.71 6.52 -17.79
N GLU A 3 15.06 6.82 -16.54
CA GLU A 3 15.18 5.82 -15.48
C GLU A 3 13.84 5.09 -15.32
N MET A 4 13.81 3.81 -15.67
CA MET A 4 12.66 2.95 -15.40
C MET A 4 12.68 2.61 -13.92
N ILE A 5 11.85 3.30 -13.13
CA ILE A 5 11.56 2.91 -11.75
C ILE A 5 10.87 1.53 -11.81
N LYS A 6 11.64 0.46 -11.61
CA LYS A 6 11.11 -0.89 -11.46
C LYS A 6 10.56 -1.03 -10.05
N MET A 7 9.24 -0.97 -9.92
CA MET A 7 8.59 -1.39 -8.68
C MET A 7 8.94 -2.85 -8.40
N THR A 8 9.31 -3.14 -7.16
CA THR A 8 9.36 -4.51 -6.67
C THR A 8 7.94 -5.09 -6.61
N LEU A 9 7.82 -6.42 -6.70
CA LEU A 9 6.51 -7.10 -6.57
C LEU A 9 5.79 -6.71 -5.27
N LYS A 10 6.54 -6.50 -4.18
CA LYS A 10 6.02 -6.05 -2.88
C LYS A 10 5.43 -4.64 -2.94
N GLU A 11 6.00 -3.74 -3.74
CA GLU A 11 5.46 -2.39 -3.91
C GLU A 11 4.19 -2.41 -4.77
N ALA A 12 4.13 -3.27 -5.78
CA ALA A 12 2.94 -3.48 -6.61
C ALA A 12 1.77 -4.03 -5.79
N GLU A 13 2.06 -5.02 -4.94
CA GLU A 13 1.11 -5.59 -4.01
C GLU A 13 0.57 -4.55 -3.02
N ARG A 14 1.46 -3.79 -2.36
CA ARG A 14 1.06 -2.70 -1.45
C ARG A 14 0.20 -1.66 -2.15
N LEU A 15 0.56 -1.26 -3.38
CA LEU A 15 -0.21 -0.30 -4.15
C LEU A 15 -1.61 -0.84 -4.47
N SER A 16 -1.72 -2.10 -4.88
CA SER A 16 -3.00 -2.75 -5.15
C SER A 16 -3.90 -2.76 -3.91
N VAL A 17 -3.37 -3.20 -2.76
CA VAL A 17 -4.12 -3.23 -1.50
C VAL A 17 -4.55 -1.83 -1.06
N MET A 18 -3.68 -0.83 -1.16
CA MET A 18 -4.03 0.55 -0.78
C MET A 18 -5.13 1.14 -1.68
N ARG A 19 -5.12 0.84 -2.98
CA ARG A 19 -6.21 1.24 -3.89
C ARG A 19 -7.56 0.64 -3.49
N GLN A 20 -7.59 -0.60 -3.00
CA GLN A 20 -8.82 -1.21 -2.48
C GLN A 20 -9.32 -0.51 -1.21
N VAL A 21 -8.39 -0.09 -0.34
CA VAL A 21 -8.73 0.69 0.86
C VAL A 21 -9.31 2.07 0.50
N ASP A 22 -8.78 2.73 -0.54
CA ASP A 22 -9.29 4.03 -0.98
C ASP A 22 -10.65 3.92 -1.67
N LYS A 23 -10.89 2.82 -2.41
CA LYS A 23 -12.21 2.45 -2.93
C LYS A 23 -13.21 2.02 -1.85
N LYS A 24 -12.78 1.98 -0.58
CA LYS A 24 -13.57 1.49 0.57
C LYS A 24 -13.99 0.01 0.46
N ASN A 25 -13.36 -0.76 -0.42
CA ASN A 25 -13.58 -2.21 -0.54
C ASN A 25 -12.90 -2.98 0.60
N LEU A 26 -11.82 -2.42 1.14
CA LEU A 26 -11.00 -2.99 2.20
C LEU A 26 -10.88 -2.02 3.38
N THR A 27 -10.99 -2.55 4.60
CA THR A 27 -10.63 -1.77 5.79
C THR A 27 -9.12 -1.81 6.00
N LEU A 28 -8.58 -0.82 6.72
CA LEU A 28 -7.16 -0.81 7.09
C LEU A 28 -6.74 -2.03 7.93
N ARG A 29 -7.68 -2.64 8.66
CA ARG A 29 -7.42 -3.85 9.44
C ARG A 29 -7.24 -5.06 8.54
N LYS A 30 -8.18 -5.29 7.61
CA LYS A 30 -8.07 -6.38 6.64
C LYS A 30 -6.87 -6.20 5.71
N ALA A 31 -6.58 -4.96 5.28
CA ALA A 31 -5.38 -4.66 4.52
C ALA A 31 -4.08 -5.00 5.28
N SER A 32 -4.07 -4.87 6.62
CA SER A 32 -2.91 -5.25 7.42
C SER A 32 -2.72 -6.77 7.49
N GLU A 33 -3.82 -7.51 7.52
CA GLU A 33 -3.83 -8.98 7.47
C GLU A 33 -3.33 -9.47 6.09
N GLU A 34 -3.86 -8.92 4.99
CA GLU A 34 -3.44 -9.28 3.62
C GLU A 34 -1.96 -9.00 3.37
N LEU A 35 -1.43 -7.89 3.91
CA LEU A 35 -0.02 -7.54 3.74
C LEU A 35 0.92 -8.25 4.73
N GLY A 36 0.38 -9.01 5.69
CA GLY A 36 1.18 -9.62 6.77
C GLY A 36 1.90 -8.58 7.64
N LEU A 37 1.27 -7.41 7.86
CA LEU A 37 1.84 -6.28 8.59
C LEU A 37 1.00 -5.93 9.81
N SER A 38 1.63 -5.26 10.79
CA SER A 38 0.85 -4.64 11.86
C SER A 38 -0.03 -3.50 11.31
N LEU A 39 -1.13 -3.23 12.02
CA LEU A 39 -2.00 -2.09 11.71
C LEU A 39 -1.24 -0.75 11.72
N ARG A 40 -0.23 -0.58 12.60
CA ARG A 40 0.63 0.62 12.63
C ARG A 40 1.46 0.76 11.35
N GLN A 41 2.11 -0.31 10.90
CA GLN A 41 2.91 -0.30 9.67
C GLN A 41 2.03 0.01 8.47
N THR A 42 0.85 -0.62 8.40
CA THR A 42 -0.14 -0.38 7.34
C THR A 42 -0.61 1.08 7.31
N LYS A 43 -0.88 1.68 8.48
CA LYS A 43 -1.19 3.12 8.59
C LYS A 43 -0.04 4.01 8.10
N ARG A 44 1.21 3.70 8.47
CA ARG A 44 2.40 4.44 7.99
C ARG A 44 2.55 4.36 6.47
N ILE A 45 2.32 3.18 5.90
CA ILE A 45 2.36 2.98 4.46
C ILE A 45 1.28 3.83 3.78
N ARG A 46 0.02 3.74 4.26
CA ARG A 46 -1.08 4.56 3.74
C ARG A 46 -0.80 6.06 3.81
N LYS A 47 -0.23 6.52 4.93
CA LYS A 47 0.15 7.92 5.10
C LYS A 47 1.12 8.37 4.00
N ARG A 48 2.21 7.62 3.78
CA ARG A 48 3.16 7.91 2.70
C ARG A 48 2.53 7.90 1.31
N TYR A 49 1.65 6.94 1.02
CA TYR A 49 0.91 6.91 -0.25
C TYR A 49 0.01 8.14 -0.45
N LYS A 50 -0.66 8.63 0.59
CA LYS A 50 -1.49 9.85 0.51
C LYS A 50 -0.67 11.12 0.37
N GLU A 51 0.51 11.16 0.96
CA GLU A 51 1.39 12.33 0.96
C GLU A 51 2.22 12.46 -0.34
N GLY A 52 2.12 11.49 -1.26
CA GLY A 52 2.67 11.60 -2.62
C GLY A 52 3.57 10.46 -3.07
N GLY A 53 3.94 9.54 -2.18
CA GLY A 53 5.04 8.60 -2.46
C GLY A 53 6.40 9.27 -2.32
#